data_AF-A0A534GYE5-F1
#
_entry.id   AF-A0A534GYE5-F1
#
_cell.length_a   1.000
_cell.length_b   1.000
_cell.length_c   1.000
_cell.angle_alpha   90.00
_cell.angle_beta   90.00
_cell.angle_gamma   90.00
#
_symmetry.space_group_name_H-M   'P 1'
#
loop_
_entity.id
_entity.type
_entity.pdbx_description
1 polymer ?
#
loop_
_entity_poly.entity_id
_entity_poly.type
_entity_poly.pdbx_seq_one_letter_code
_entity_poly.pdbx_strand_id
1 'polypeptide(L)'
;YVAMATVLTGMVPFQKLDSDAPVAVALDAHPQLAWLSWILKVGVIAGMTSVILTSLLGQPRILLSMADDGLLPSFMSRCHPRFKTPHVSTVITGVFAALIAAIFPLDLLADLISMGILLAFAVVCAGVLVLRYTRPDAPRPFRVPWAPVTCVTGTVVCLGMTYYLSRETWGRLVIWTAIGMSIYAFYGFKHSRLRR
;
A
#
# COMPACT_ATOMS: atom_id res chain seq x y z
N TYR A 1 8.96 -7.77 -14.20
CA TYR A 1 9.15 -6.31 -14.40
C TYR A 1 10.26 -5.98 -15.38
N VAL A 2 11.52 -6.35 -15.15
CA VAL A 2 12.64 -6.01 -16.08
C VAL A 2 12.37 -6.46 -17.51
N ALA A 3 12.09 -7.75 -17.72
CA ALA A 3 11.77 -8.28 -19.06
C ALA A 3 10.57 -7.56 -19.71
N MET A 4 9.54 -7.27 -18.93
CA MET A 4 8.36 -6.54 -19.41
C MET A 4 8.72 -5.13 -19.89
N ALA A 5 9.50 -4.38 -19.11
CA ALA A 5 9.94 -3.03 -19.46
C ALA A 5 10.82 -3.04 -20.71
N THR A 6 11.76 -3.98 -20.81
CA THR A 6 12.61 -4.15 -21.99
C THR A 6 11.81 -4.47 -23.24
N VAL A 7 10.83 -5.37 -23.15
CA VAL A 7 9.98 -5.73 -24.29
C VAL A 7 9.09 -4.55 -24.71
N LEU A 8 8.41 -3.88 -23.76
CA LEU A 8 7.52 -2.76 -24.07
C LEU A 8 8.24 -1.59 -24.73
N THR A 9 9.38 -1.19 -24.17
CA THR A 9 10.20 -0.10 -24.72
C THR A 9 10.89 -0.48 -26.03
N GLY A 10 11.13 -1.77 -26.26
CA GLY A 10 11.60 -2.29 -27.55
C GLY A 10 10.50 -2.33 -28.63
N MET A 11 9.25 -2.53 -28.25
CA MET A 11 8.11 -2.61 -29.18
C MET A 11 7.60 -1.24 -29.63
N VAL A 12 7.51 -0.27 -28.71
CA VAL A 12 6.93 1.05 -29.00
C VAL A 12 7.79 2.14 -28.36
N PRO A 13 8.05 3.27 -29.07
CA PRO A 13 8.75 4.41 -28.49
C PRO A 13 8.10 4.87 -27.18
N PHE A 14 8.92 5.15 -26.17
CA PHE A 14 8.47 5.43 -24.81
C PHE A 14 7.47 6.60 -24.71
N GLN A 15 7.51 7.55 -25.64
CA GLN A 15 6.60 8.71 -25.68
C GLN A 15 5.14 8.32 -25.97
N LYS A 16 4.91 7.15 -26.59
CA LYS A 16 3.56 6.66 -26.91
C LYS A 16 2.99 5.73 -25.84
N LEU A 17 3.74 5.45 -24.78
CA LEU A 17 3.33 4.58 -23.68
C LEU A 17 2.63 5.35 -22.54
N ASP A 18 2.54 6.68 -22.61
CA ASP A 18 1.81 7.50 -21.65
C ASP A 18 0.29 7.36 -21.85
N SER A 19 -0.26 6.27 -21.30
CA SER A 19 -1.67 5.88 -21.44
C SER A 19 -2.10 5.02 -20.25
N ASP A 20 -3.41 4.91 -20.00
CA ASP A 20 -3.96 4.11 -18.91
C ASP A 20 -3.68 2.60 -19.06
N ALA A 21 -3.37 2.13 -20.27
CA ALA A 21 -3.15 0.73 -20.59
C ALA A 21 -1.94 0.53 -21.52
N PRO A 22 -0.71 0.83 -21.06
CA PRO A 22 0.48 0.91 -21.91
C PRO A 22 0.82 -0.43 -22.58
N VAL A 23 0.54 -1.54 -21.90
CA VAL A 23 0.76 -2.88 -22.43
C VAL A 23 -0.22 -3.21 -23.56
N ALA A 24 -1.48 -2.82 -23.42
CA ALA A 24 -2.48 -3.03 -24.45
C ALA A 24 -2.19 -2.15 -25.67
N VAL A 25 -1.83 -0.87 -25.45
CA VAL A 25 -1.44 0.06 -26.53
C VAL A 25 -0.23 -0.47 -27.31
N ALA A 26 0.78 -1.04 -26.62
CA ALA A 26 1.95 -1.61 -27.28
C ALA A 26 1.61 -2.81 -28.19
N LEU A 27 0.67 -3.65 -27.76
CA LEU A 27 0.21 -4.80 -28.53
C LEU A 27 -0.72 -4.41 -29.68
N ASP A 28 -1.62 -3.46 -29.46
CA ASP A 28 -2.57 -2.99 -30.47
C ASP A 28 -1.87 -2.24 -31.61
N ALA A 29 -0.68 -1.67 -31.37
CA ALA A 29 0.19 -1.11 -32.41
C ALA A 29 0.75 -2.16 -33.38
N HIS A 30 0.64 -3.46 -33.07
CA HIS A 30 1.16 -4.57 -33.87
C HIS A 30 0.03 -5.52 -34.26
N PRO A 31 -0.59 -5.35 -35.46
CA PRO A 31 -1.75 -6.15 -35.88
C PRO A 31 -1.53 -7.67 -35.87
N GLN A 32 -0.28 -8.12 -36.02
CA GLN A 32 0.10 -9.54 -35.99
C GLN A 32 -0.10 -10.19 -34.61
N LEU A 33 -0.17 -9.39 -33.54
CA LEU A 33 -0.30 -9.83 -32.15
C LEU A 33 -1.71 -9.65 -31.58
N ALA A 34 -2.72 -9.39 -32.43
CA ALA A 34 -4.09 -9.15 -32.00
C ALA A 34 -4.68 -10.31 -31.17
N TRP A 35 -4.30 -11.56 -31.48
CA TRP A 35 -4.70 -12.74 -30.71
C TRP A 35 -4.23 -12.70 -29.25
N LEU A 36 -3.05 -12.12 -29.01
CA LEU A 36 -2.46 -11.97 -27.68
C LEU A 36 -3.10 -10.79 -26.92
N SER A 37 -3.47 -9.71 -27.62
CA SER A 37 -4.11 -8.53 -27.02
C SER A 37 -5.39 -8.88 -26.25
N TRP A 38 -6.26 -9.72 -26.83
CA TRP A 38 -7.48 -10.17 -26.15
C TRP A 38 -7.19 -10.99 -24.88
N ILE A 39 -6.30 -11.97 -24.97
CA ILE A 39 -5.91 -12.82 -23.84
C ILE A 39 -5.31 -11.96 -22.72
N LEU A 40 -4.45 -10.99 -23.08
CA LEU A 40 -3.84 -10.08 -22.13
C LEU A 40 -4.89 -9.19 -21.45
N LYS A 41 -5.82 -8.58 -22.20
CA LYS A 41 -6.88 -7.72 -21.64
C LYS A 41 -7.73 -8.49 -20.62
N VAL A 42 -8.16 -9.71 -20.95
CA VAL A 42 -8.92 -10.57 -20.02
C VAL A 42 -8.08 -10.95 -18.81
N GLY A 43 -6.81 -11.31 -19.02
CA GLY A 43 -5.88 -11.67 -17.94
C GLY A 43 -5.61 -10.51 -16.97
N VAL A 44 -5.45 -9.29 -17.49
CA VAL A 44 -5.26 -8.08 -16.69
C VAL A 44 -6.50 -7.77 -15.88
N ILE A 45 -7.70 -7.83 -16.47
CA ILE A 45 -8.96 -7.60 -15.74
C ILE A 45 -9.12 -8.60 -14.60
N ALA A 46 -8.91 -9.90 -14.86
CA ALA A 46 -8.99 -10.94 -13.84
C ALA A 46 -7.93 -10.74 -12.74
N GLY A 47 -6.69 -10.43 -13.13
CA GLY A 47 -5.58 -10.20 -12.21
C GLY A 47 -5.79 -8.97 -11.32
N MET A 48 -6.17 -7.83 -11.89
CA MET A 48 -6.45 -6.61 -11.14
C MET A 48 -7.64 -6.79 -10.18
N THR A 49 -8.68 -7.49 -10.60
CA THR A 49 -9.82 -7.80 -9.72
C THR A 49 -9.37 -8.60 -8.49
N SER A 50 -8.49 -9.58 -8.67
CA SER A 50 -7.92 -10.36 -7.57
C SER A 50 -7.08 -9.48 -6.62
N VAL A 51 -6.23 -8.61 -7.16
CA VAL A 51 -5.41 -7.68 -6.36
C VAL A 51 -6.28 -6.69 -5.57
N ILE A 52 -7.33 -6.16 -6.18
CA ILE A 52 -8.30 -5.26 -5.50
C ILE A 52 -8.99 -5.99 -4.35
N LEU A 53 -9.48 -7.21 -4.59
CA LEU A 53 -10.19 -7.98 -3.57
C LEU A 53 -9.26 -8.34 -2.40
N THR A 54 -8.05 -8.81 -2.68
CA THR A 54 -7.07 -9.14 -1.63
C THR A 54 -6.65 -7.90 -0.82
N SER A 55 -6.51 -6.74 -1.46
CA SER A 55 -6.18 -5.48 -0.78
C SER A 55 -7.33 -5.01 0.13
N LEU A 56 -8.58 -5.09 -0.34
CA LEU A 56 -9.77 -4.74 0.44
C LEU A 56 -10.02 -5.68 1.63
N LEU A 57 -9.51 -6.90 1.61
CA LEU A 57 -9.60 -7.83 2.74
C LEU A 57 -8.55 -7.55 3.83
N GLY A 58 -7.41 -6.94 3.47
CA GLY A 58 -6.35 -6.61 4.42
C GLY A 58 -6.72 -5.45 5.35
N GLN A 59 -7.28 -4.38 4.78
CA GLN A 59 -7.53 -3.13 5.51
C GLN A 59 -8.51 -3.26 6.70
N PRO A 60 -9.64 -3.99 6.61
CA PRO A 60 -10.57 -4.15 7.73
C PRO A 60 -9.95 -4.87 8.94
N ARG A 61 -8.96 -5.73 8.73
CA ARG A 61 -8.27 -6.43 9.83
C ARG A 61 -7.38 -5.50 10.64
N ILE A 62 -6.73 -4.54 9.97
CA ILE A 62 -5.94 -3.51 10.64
C ILE A 62 -6.88 -2.61 11.47
N LEU A 63 -8.02 -2.20 10.91
CA LEU A 63 -9.01 -1.42 11.65
C LEU A 63 -9.61 -2.18 12.82
N LEU A 64 -9.83 -3.49 12.67
CA LEU A 64 -10.28 -4.37 13.75
C LEU A 64 -9.25 -4.38 14.90
N SER A 65 -7.96 -4.63 14.62
CA SER A 65 -6.94 -4.63 15.67
C SER A 65 -6.77 -3.26 16.32
N MET A 66 -6.83 -2.17 15.54
CA MET A 66 -6.77 -0.81 16.08
C MET A 66 -7.99 -0.47 16.96
N ALA A 67 -9.19 -0.96 16.60
CA ALA A 67 -10.39 -0.78 17.41
C ALA A 67 -10.35 -1.63 18.69
N ASP A 68 -9.79 -2.84 18.64
CA ASP A 68 -9.58 -3.70 19.80
C ASP A 68 -8.56 -3.09 20.79
N ASP A 69 -7.52 -2.43 20.26
CA ASP A 69 -6.55 -1.64 21.05
C ASP A 69 -7.16 -0.35 21.65
N GLY A 70 -8.40 -0.01 21.27
CA GLY A 70 -9.12 1.19 21.72
C GLY A 70 -8.71 2.48 21.00
N LEU A 71 -7.96 2.38 19.90
CA LEU A 71 -7.50 3.52 19.10
C LEU A 71 -8.58 4.07 18.16
N LEU A 72 -9.60 3.26 17.87
CA LEU A 72 -10.74 3.59 17.00
C LEU A 72 -12.09 3.27 17.67
N PRO A 73 -13.20 3.85 17.19
CA PRO A 73 -14.52 3.57 17.73
C PRO A 73 -14.89 2.09 17.74
N SER A 74 -15.50 1.62 18.85
CA SER A 74 -15.83 0.21 19.09
C SER A 74 -16.82 -0.43 18.11
N PHE A 75 -17.51 0.36 17.27
CA PHE A 75 -18.34 -0.21 16.22
C PHE A 75 -17.51 -0.84 15.08
N MET A 76 -16.25 -0.42 14.91
CA MET A 76 -15.34 -0.97 13.88
C MET A 76 -14.83 -2.36 14.25
N SER A 77 -14.92 -2.77 15.52
CA SER A 77 -14.59 -4.15 15.95
C SER A 77 -15.78 -5.13 15.88
N ARG A 78 -16.95 -4.70 15.39
CA ARG A 78 -18.13 -5.59 15.29
C ARG A 78 -17.95 -6.65 14.21
N CYS A 79 -17.76 -7.89 14.65
CA CYS A 79 -17.74 -9.06 13.78
C CYS A 79 -19.15 -9.63 13.53
N HIS A 80 -19.38 -10.14 12.32
CA HIS A 80 -20.64 -10.77 11.95
C HIS A 80 -20.83 -12.07 12.76
N PRO A 81 -22.00 -12.33 13.38
CA PRO A 81 -22.20 -13.45 14.31
C PRO A 81 -21.98 -14.83 13.66
N ARG A 82 -22.40 -15.01 12.40
CA ARG A 82 -22.24 -16.27 11.64
C ARG A 82 -20.87 -16.46 10.99
N PHE A 83 -20.36 -15.43 10.30
CA PHE A 83 -19.15 -15.51 9.47
C PHE A 83 -17.87 -15.06 10.18
N LYS A 84 -17.99 -14.46 11.38
CA LYS A 84 -16.87 -13.91 12.17
C LYS A 84 -15.96 -12.94 11.40
N THR A 85 -16.52 -12.26 10.41
CA THR A 85 -15.84 -11.24 9.60
C THR A 85 -16.16 -9.82 10.09
N PRO A 86 -15.21 -8.88 10.04
CA PRO A 86 -15.42 -7.49 10.45
C PRO A 86 -16.24 -6.70 9.40
N HIS A 87 -17.51 -7.08 9.23
CA HIS A 87 -18.39 -6.59 8.17
C HIS A 87 -18.56 -5.06 8.17
N VAL A 88 -18.64 -4.42 9.35
CA VAL A 88 -18.76 -2.95 9.45
C VAL A 88 -17.53 -2.26 8.89
N SER A 89 -16.33 -2.71 9.29
CA SER A 89 -15.07 -2.17 8.79
C SER A 89 -14.91 -2.43 7.29
N THR A 90 -15.30 -3.61 6.80
CA THR A 90 -15.27 -3.92 5.35
C THR A 90 -16.15 -2.99 4.53
N VAL A 91 -17.39 -2.74 4.97
CA VAL A 91 -18.31 -1.85 4.25
C VAL A 91 -17.79 -0.42 4.26
N ILE A 92 -17.33 0.08 5.42
CA ILE A 92 -16.80 1.44 5.54
C ILE A 92 -15.56 1.62 4.65
N THR A 93 -14.60 0.70 4.69
CA THR A 93 -13.39 0.80 3.84
C THR A 93 -13.73 0.67 2.37
N GLY A 94 -14.67 -0.22 2.00
CA GLY A 94 -15.07 -0.41 0.62
C GLY A 94 -15.76 0.81 0.03
N VAL A 95 -16.71 1.41 0.76
CA VAL A 95 -17.39 2.65 0.34
C VAL A 95 -16.40 3.80 0.25
N PHE A 96 -15.51 3.94 1.23
CA PHE A 96 -14.50 5.00 1.23
C PHE A 96 -13.50 4.84 0.08
N ALA A 97 -13.05 3.62 -0.20
CA ALA A 97 -12.19 3.32 -1.34
C ALA A 97 -12.89 3.62 -2.68
N ALA A 98 -14.17 3.26 -2.81
CA ALA A 98 -14.96 3.55 -4.01
C ALA A 98 -15.13 5.06 -4.23
N LEU A 99 -15.39 5.83 -3.16
CA LEU A 99 -15.48 7.29 -3.24
C LEU A 99 -14.15 7.93 -3.64
N ILE A 100 -13.04 7.50 -3.04
CA ILE A 100 -11.71 8.02 -3.39
C ILE A 100 -11.39 7.69 -4.87
N ALA A 101 -11.64 6.45 -5.30
CA ALA A 101 -11.41 6.03 -6.67
C ALA A 101 -12.28 6.79 -7.69
N ALA A 102 -13.47 7.26 -7.30
CA ALA A 102 -14.35 8.03 -8.17
C ALA A 102 -13.97 9.52 -8.28
N ILE A 103 -13.32 10.09 -7.25
CA ILE A 103 -13.08 11.54 -7.14
C ILE A 103 -11.65 11.91 -7.55
N PHE A 104 -10.67 11.06 -7.27
CA PHE A 104 -9.25 11.39 -7.39
C PHE A 104 -8.57 10.67 -8.56
N PRO A 105 -7.67 11.34 -9.31
CA PRO A 105 -6.95 10.74 -10.42
C PRO A 105 -5.93 9.68 -9.96
N LEU A 106 -5.63 8.73 -10.85
CA LEU A 106 -4.78 7.58 -10.54
C LEU A 106 -3.36 7.98 -10.17
N ASP A 107 -2.73 8.91 -10.89
CA ASP A 107 -1.34 9.32 -10.64
C ASP A 107 -1.16 9.89 -9.23
N LEU A 108 -2.13 10.68 -8.80
CA LEU A 108 -2.17 11.28 -7.48
C LEU A 108 -2.27 10.21 -6.39
N LEU A 109 -3.11 9.19 -6.59
CA LEU A 109 -3.23 8.04 -5.70
C LEU A 109 -1.95 7.21 -5.68
N ALA A 110 -1.36 6.96 -6.85
CA ALA A 110 -0.13 6.20 -7.00
C ALA A 110 1.04 6.86 -6.26
N ASP A 111 1.17 8.19 -6.36
CA ASP A 111 2.16 8.96 -5.62
C ASP A 111 1.96 8.86 -4.10
N LEU A 112 0.72 9.01 -3.63
CA LEU A 112 0.39 8.92 -2.20
C LEU A 112 0.68 7.53 -1.64
N ILE A 113 0.28 6.47 -2.36
CA ILE A 113 0.49 5.08 -1.96
C ILE A 113 1.99 4.76 -1.96
N SER A 114 2.71 5.14 -3.02
CA SER A 114 4.14 4.96 -3.13
C SER A 114 4.88 5.63 -1.97
N MET A 115 4.53 6.87 -1.65
CA MET A 115 5.11 7.60 -0.52
C MET A 115 4.86 6.87 0.81
N GLY A 116 3.62 6.46 1.06
CA GLY A 116 3.25 5.76 2.29
C GLY A 116 3.97 4.42 2.47
N ILE A 117 4.06 3.62 1.40
CA ILE A 117 4.75 2.32 1.43
C ILE A 117 6.25 2.50 1.63
N LEU A 118 6.89 3.43 0.91
CA LEU A 118 8.32 3.70 1.06
C LEU A 118 8.67 4.13 2.48
N LEU A 119 7.86 4.99 3.10
CA LEU A 119 8.06 5.40 4.48
C LEU A 119 7.82 4.26 5.47
N ALA A 120 6.76 3.46 5.27
CA ALA A 120 6.52 2.28 6.09
C ALA A 120 7.70 1.29 6.01
N PHE A 121 8.25 1.05 4.82
CA PHE A 121 9.44 0.22 4.63
C PHE A 121 10.67 0.81 5.29
N ALA A 122 10.90 2.12 5.18
CA ALA A 122 12.00 2.80 5.87
C ALA A 122 11.90 2.64 7.39
N VAL A 123 10.70 2.80 7.96
CA VAL A 123 10.42 2.62 9.39
C VAL A 123 10.61 1.17 9.82
N VAL A 124 10.14 0.19 9.03
CA VAL A 124 10.33 -1.24 9.33
C VAL A 124 11.82 -1.62 9.30
N CYS A 125 12.57 -1.16 8.29
CA CYS A 125 14.02 -1.39 8.20
C CYS A 125 14.76 -0.81 9.41
N ALA A 126 14.45 0.44 9.81
CA ALA A 126 14.99 1.05 11.02
C ALA A 126 14.56 0.30 12.29
N GLY A 127 13.30 -0.11 12.36
CA GLY A 127 12.73 -0.87 13.48
C GLY A 127 13.41 -2.21 13.71
N VAL A 128 13.81 -2.92 12.64
CA VAL A 128 14.59 -4.16 12.75
C VAL A 128 15.96 -3.92 13.40
N LEU A 129 16.62 -2.79 13.09
CA LEU A 129 17.89 -2.41 13.74
C LEU A 129 17.67 -2.09 15.22
N VAL A 130 16.66 -1.27 15.52
CA VAL A 130 16.31 -0.93 16.92
C VAL A 130 15.98 -2.19 17.72
N LEU A 131 15.22 -3.13 17.15
CA LEU A 131 14.87 -4.39 17.81
C LEU A 131 16.08 -5.30 18.05
N ARG A 132 17.14 -5.21 17.24
CA ARG A 132 18.41 -5.93 17.48
C ARG A 132 19.13 -5.42 18.72
N TYR A 133 19.10 -4.11 18.96
CA TYR A 133 19.74 -3.51 20.14
C TYR A 133 18.88 -3.61 21.40
N THR A 134 17.57 -3.40 21.29
CA THR A 134 16.66 -3.32 22.45
C THR A 134 16.20 -4.67 22.99
N ARG A 135 16.06 -5.69 22.13
CA ARG A 135 15.63 -7.05 22.53
C ARG A 135 16.47 -8.11 21.82
N PRO A 136 17.76 -8.25 22.16
CA PRO A 136 18.66 -9.19 21.48
C PRO A 136 18.20 -10.65 21.63
N ASP A 137 17.65 -11.03 22.78
CA ASP A 137 17.32 -12.42 23.13
C ASP A 137 15.95 -12.91 22.63
N ALA A 138 15.20 -12.05 21.93
CA ALA A 138 13.90 -12.44 21.39
C ALA A 138 14.04 -13.63 20.42
N PRO A 139 13.15 -14.65 20.48
CA PRO A 139 13.19 -15.78 19.55
C PRO A 139 12.90 -15.30 18.14
N ARG A 140 13.80 -15.61 17.20
CA ARG A 140 13.73 -15.18 15.79
C ARG A 140 13.86 -16.41 14.88
N PRO A 141 12.74 -16.99 14.40
CA PRO A 141 12.77 -18.13 13.49
C PRO A 141 13.52 -17.83 12.19
N PHE A 142 13.44 -16.58 11.73
CA PHE A 142 14.23 -16.06 10.61
C PHE A 142 15.03 -14.84 11.05
N ARG A 143 16.30 -14.75 10.62
CA ARG A 143 17.17 -13.61 10.85
C ARG A 143 17.68 -13.09 9.51
N VAL A 144 17.46 -11.79 9.27
CA VAL A 144 17.97 -11.11 8.08
C VAL A 144 19.52 -11.23 8.06
N PRO A 145 20.11 -11.76 6.98
CA PRO A 145 21.56 -11.81 6.83
C PRO A 145 22.11 -10.40 6.65
N TRP A 146 23.30 -10.11 7.20
CA TRP A 146 23.94 -8.79 7.09
C TRP A 146 23.04 -7.60 7.50
N ALA A 147 22.21 -7.80 8.53
CA ALA A 147 21.15 -6.85 8.89
C ALA A 147 21.55 -5.37 9.01
N PRO A 148 22.70 -4.99 9.60
CA PRO A 148 23.14 -3.60 9.60
C PRO A 148 23.23 -3.04 8.18
N VAL A 149 23.85 -3.77 7.26
CA VAL A 149 24.00 -3.34 5.87
C VAL A 149 22.66 -3.34 5.16
N THR A 150 21.90 -4.43 5.20
CA THR A 150 20.64 -4.55 4.45
C THR A 150 19.57 -3.58 4.93
N CYS A 151 19.46 -3.35 6.24
CA CYS A 151 18.47 -2.45 6.79
C CYS A 151 18.87 -0.99 6.57
N VAL A 152 20.17 -0.64 6.71
CA VAL A 152 20.63 0.73 6.43
C VAL A 152 20.49 1.05 4.95
N THR A 153 20.93 0.17 4.04
CA THR A 153 20.76 0.39 2.60
C THR A 153 19.29 0.46 2.21
N GLY A 154 18.45 -0.42 2.77
CA GLY A 154 16.99 -0.38 2.57
C GLY A 154 16.38 0.95 3.00
N THR A 155 16.70 1.44 4.20
CA THR A 155 16.23 2.74 4.68
C THR A 155 16.73 3.88 3.80
N VAL A 156 18.01 3.89 3.41
CA VAL A 156 18.60 4.93 2.55
C VAL A 156 17.94 4.95 1.17
N VAL A 157 17.73 3.79 0.54
CA VAL A 157 17.08 3.69 -0.76
C VAL A 157 15.62 4.13 -0.67
N CYS A 158 14.87 3.70 0.35
CA CYS A 158 13.48 4.09 0.52
C CYS A 158 13.35 5.60 0.71
N LEU A 159 14.13 6.19 1.62
CA LEU A 159 14.12 7.63 1.86
C LEU A 159 14.61 8.43 0.65
N GLY A 160 15.62 7.93 -0.05
CA GLY A 160 16.12 8.52 -1.29
C GLY A 160 15.03 8.54 -2.36
N MET A 161 14.29 7.45 -2.56
CA MET A 161 13.14 7.42 -3.47
C MET A 161 12.03 8.36 -3.02
N THR A 162 11.73 8.43 -1.72
CA THR A 162 10.73 9.37 -1.19
C THR A 162 11.11 10.84 -1.43
N TYR A 163 12.40 11.16 -1.46
CA TYR A 163 12.87 12.52 -1.75
C TYR A 163 12.56 12.98 -3.18
N TYR A 164 12.55 12.05 -4.15
CA TYR A 164 12.23 12.38 -5.55
C TYR A 164 10.74 12.57 -5.81
N LEU A 165 9.85 12.24 -4.86
CA LEU A 165 8.42 12.51 -5.00
C LEU A 165 8.12 14.00 -4.84
N SER A 166 7.02 14.45 -5.47
CA SER A 166 6.65 15.86 -5.53
C SER A 166 6.50 16.49 -4.13
N ARG A 167 6.81 17.79 -4.01
CA ARG A 167 6.59 18.56 -2.77
C ARG A 167 5.12 18.58 -2.33
N GLU A 168 4.20 18.45 -3.27
CA GLU A 168 2.78 18.35 -2.95
C GLU A 168 2.44 17.06 -2.22
N THR A 169 3.04 15.94 -2.61
CA THR A 169 2.83 14.63 -1.96
C THR A 169 3.28 14.69 -0.49
N TRP A 170 4.39 15.38 -0.23
CA TRP A 170 4.86 15.67 1.13
C TRP A 170 3.84 16.47 1.96
N GLY A 171 3.28 17.54 1.39
CA GLY A 171 2.25 18.33 2.07
C GLY A 171 1.03 17.49 2.45
N ARG A 172 0.56 16.63 1.53
CA ARG A 172 -0.59 15.74 1.75
C ARG A 172 -0.31 14.69 2.81
N LEU A 173 0.89 14.12 2.84
CA LEU A 173 1.31 13.20 3.89
C LEU A 173 1.28 13.89 5.25
N VAL A 174 1.87 15.08 5.37
CA VAL A 174 1.89 15.84 6.63
C VAL A 174 0.47 16.13 7.10
N ILE A 175 -0.43 16.53 6.20
CA ILE A 175 -1.85 16.73 6.51
C ILE A 175 -2.49 15.42 7.01
N TRP A 176 -2.29 14.31 6.30
CA TRP A 176 -2.86 13.01 6.68
C TRP A 176 -2.33 12.51 8.04
N THR A 177 -1.03 12.64 8.27
CA THR A 177 -0.39 12.32 9.55
C THR A 177 -0.91 13.23 10.67
N ALA A 178 -1.09 14.52 10.41
CA ALA A 178 -1.66 15.45 11.38
C ALA A 178 -3.12 15.11 11.74
N ILE A 179 -3.94 14.70 10.76
CA ILE A 179 -5.29 14.19 11.00
C ILE A 179 -5.22 12.93 11.88
N GLY A 180 -4.37 11.98 11.55
CA GLY A 180 -4.17 10.76 12.34
C GLY A 180 -3.72 11.04 13.77
N MET A 181 -2.75 11.95 13.96
CA MET A 181 -2.28 12.40 15.27
C MET A 181 -3.39 13.11 16.05
N SER A 182 -4.22 13.90 15.38
CA SER A 182 -5.36 14.58 16.02
C SER A 182 -6.39 13.56 16.52
N ILE A 183 -6.76 12.57 15.69
CA ILE A 183 -7.65 11.48 16.11
C ILE A 183 -7.06 10.72 17.30
N TYR A 184 -5.76 10.43 17.27
CA TYR A 184 -5.07 9.80 18.38
C TYR A 184 -5.10 10.66 19.65
N ALA A 185 -4.81 11.96 19.57
CA ALA A 185 -4.78 12.83 20.74
C ALA A 185 -6.16 13.03 21.39
N PHE A 186 -7.20 13.21 20.57
CA PHE A 186 -8.56 13.48 21.08
C PHE A 186 -9.32 12.22 21.50
N TYR A 187 -9.17 11.12 20.76
CA TYR A 187 -9.90 9.88 21.00
C TYR A 187 -9.00 8.78 21.56
N GLY A 188 -7.92 8.44 20.84
CA GLY A 188 -7.04 7.32 21.16
C GLY A 188 -6.38 7.42 22.54
N PHE A 189 -5.91 8.59 22.94
CA PHE A 189 -5.24 8.78 24.23
C PHE A 189 -6.17 8.52 25.43
N LYS A 190 -7.47 8.80 25.28
CA LYS A 190 -8.48 8.59 26.33
C LYS A 190 -9.04 7.16 26.37
N HIS A 191 -9.00 6.44 25.25
CA HIS A 191 -9.63 5.12 25.10
C HIS A 191 -8.64 3.96 24.93
N SER A 192 -7.34 4.24 24.77
CA SER A 192 -6.32 3.22 24.57
C SER A 192 -6.26 2.26 25.76
N ARG A 193 -6.44 0.97 25.47
CA ARG A 193 -6.41 -0.10 26.47
C ARG A 193 -5.01 -0.67 26.69
N LEU A 194 -4.03 -0.28 25.87
CA LEU A 194 -2.62 -0.71 25.96
C LEU A 194 -1.91 -0.28 27.26
N ARG A 195 -2.50 0.65 28.02
CA ARG A 195 -1.97 1.12 29.31
C ARG A 195 -2.61 0.43 30.53
N ARG A 196 -3.57 -0.48 30.33
CA ARG A 196 -4.20 -1.27 31.39
C ARG A 196 -3.64 -2.68 31.45
#